data_AF-A0A9W8UUT2-F1
#
_entry.id   AF-A0A9W8UUT2-F1
#
_cell.length_a   1.000
_cell.length_b   1.000
_cell.length_c   1.000
_cell.angle_alpha   90.00
_cell.angle_beta   90.00
_cell.angle_gamma   90.00
#
_symmetry.space_group_name_H-M   'P 1'
#
loop_
_entity.id
_entity.type
_entity.pdbx_description
1 polymer ?
#
loop_
_entity_poly.entity_id
_entity_poly.type
_entity_poly.pdbx_seq_one_letter_code
_entity_poly.pdbx_strand_id
1 'polypeptide(L)'
;MDQLSDQISDVKREVGDVKRQVGDVTRALDDLGRRITNSDRNNIIRLENNGEVDENAAIAPLVNVTTGEEIVRCPATFSDFDNLRGK
;
A
#
# COMPACT_ATOMS: atom_id res chain seq x y z
N MET A 1 20.88 24.62 41.61
CA MET A 1 21.10 24.95 40.18
C MET A 1 21.39 23.70 39.39
N ASP A 2 22.26 22.82 39.88
CA ASP A 2 22.66 21.58 39.19
C ASP A 2 21.49 20.61 38.94
N GLN A 3 20.67 20.32 39.95
CA GLN A 3 19.50 19.44 39.79
C GLN A 3 18.50 19.94 38.71
N LEU A 4 18.29 21.26 38.62
CA LEU A 4 17.39 21.83 37.62
C LEU A 4 18.02 21.72 36.22
N SER A 5 19.34 21.89 36.11
CA SER A 5 20.07 21.70 34.85
C SER A 5 20.00 20.24 34.36
N ASP A 6 20.09 19.29 35.27
CA ASP A 6 19.98 17.86 34.97
C ASP A 6 18.56 17.52 34.49
N GLN A 7 17.53 17.97 35.23
CA GLN A 7 16.13 17.79 34.83
C GLN A 7 15.83 18.41 33.46
N ILE A 8 16.37 19.59 33.15
CA ILE A 8 16.21 20.22 31.83
C ILE A 8 16.88 19.37 30.75
N SER A 9 18.02 18.75 31.05
CA SER A 9 18.75 17.90 30.10
C SER A 9 17.99 16.61 29.82
N ASP A 10 17.40 16.01 30.83
CA ASP A 10 16.57 14.81 30.70
C ASP A 10 15.31 15.10 29.87
N VAL A 11 14.60 16.19 30.17
CA VAL A 11 13.42 16.61 29.39
C VAL A 11 13.79 16.87 27.92
N LYS A 12 14.94 17.50 27.65
CA LYS A 12 15.41 17.70 26.27
C LYS A 12 15.61 16.38 25.54
N ARG A 13 16.14 15.37 26.24
CA ARG A 13 16.34 14.03 25.68
C ARG A 13 15.00 13.36 25.38
N GLU A 14 14.08 13.35 26.35
CA GLU A 14 12.73 12.79 26.17
C GLU A 14 11.98 13.46 25.02
N VAL A 15 12.03 14.79 24.91
CA VAL A 15 11.44 15.52 23.79
C VAL A 15 12.08 15.11 22.46
N GLY A 16 13.40 14.89 22.44
CA GLY A 16 14.10 14.38 21.26
C GLY A 16 13.63 12.97 20.87
N ASP A 17 13.39 12.10 21.84
CA ASP A 17 12.94 10.73 21.64
C ASP A 17 11.49 10.71 21.11
N VAL A 18 10.60 11.50 21.71
CA VAL A 18 9.21 11.66 21.27
C VAL A 18 9.16 12.19 19.83
N LYS A 19 9.99 13.18 19.47
CA LYS A 19 10.05 13.70 18.10
C LYS A 19 10.41 12.61 17.08
N ARG A 20 11.33 11.70 17.43
CA ARG A 20 11.69 10.59 16.55
C ARG A 20 10.54 9.60 16.39
N GLN A 21 9.89 9.22 17.49
CA GLN A 21 8.72 8.34 17.47
C GLN A 21 7.57 8.92 16.64
N VAL A 22 7.27 10.21 16.80
CA VAL A 22 6.26 10.89 15.97
C VAL A 22 6.65 10.81 14.49
N GLY A 23 7.92 11.04 14.15
CA GLY A 23 8.41 10.91 12.78
C GLY A 23 8.30 9.47 12.22
N ASP A 24 8.51 8.45 13.05
CA ASP A 24 8.31 7.05 12.66
C ASP A 24 6.82 6.76 12.39
N VAL A 25 5.93 7.24 13.25
CA VAL A 25 4.47 7.08 13.08
C VAL A 25 3.99 7.79 11.81
N THR A 26 4.45 9.02 11.55
CA THR A 26 4.09 9.73 10.31
C THR A 26 4.49 8.93 9.07
N ARG A 27 5.71 8.38 9.04
CA ARG A 27 6.16 7.52 7.93
C ARG A 27 5.31 6.26 7.77
N ALA A 28 4.92 5.63 8.88
CA ALA A 28 4.05 4.45 8.86
C ALA A 28 2.64 4.77 8.34
N LEU A 29 2.10 5.94 8.69
CA LEU A 29 0.81 6.41 8.18
C LEU A 29 0.87 6.70 6.68
N ASP A 30 1.95 7.30 6.19
CA ASP A 30 2.15 7.54 4.75
C ASP A 30 2.26 6.23 3.96
N ASP A 31 2.94 5.21 4.50
CA ASP A 31 2.99 3.87 3.90
C ASP A 31 1.61 3.21 3.86
N LEU A 32 0.88 3.25 4.99
CA LEU A 32 -0.46 2.72 5.07
C LEU A 32 -1.41 3.41 4.08
N GLY A 33 -1.33 4.74 3.95
CA GLY A 33 -2.11 5.50 2.99
C GLY A 33 -1.89 5.04 1.56
N ARG A 34 -0.62 4.86 1.15
CA ARG A 34 -0.29 4.32 -0.18
C ARG A 34 -0.86 2.93 -0.41
N ARG A 35 -0.77 2.05 0.59
CA ARG A 35 -1.30 0.69 0.52
C ARG A 35 -2.83 0.67 0.38
N ILE A 36 -3.53 1.55 1.09
CA ILE A 36 -4.99 1.72 0.94
C ILE A 36 -5.31 2.16 -0.48
N THR A 37 -4.64 3.19 -1.02
CA THR A 37 -4.85 3.64 -2.40
C THR A 37 -4.63 2.52 -3.43
N ASN A 38 -3.57 1.73 -3.28
CA ASN A 38 -3.32 0.60 -4.18
C ASN A 38 -4.38 -0.50 -4.04
N SER A 39 -4.86 -0.75 -2.82
CA SER A 39 -5.95 -1.71 -2.58
C SER A 39 -7.26 -1.24 -3.20
N ASP A 40 -7.60 0.05 -3.09
CA ASP A 40 -8.79 0.63 -3.70
C ASP A 40 -8.73 0.56 -5.23
N ARG A 41 -7.57 0.85 -5.82
CA ARG A 41 -7.34 0.64 -7.25
C ARG A 41 -7.60 -0.80 -7.67
N ASN A 42 -7.09 -1.77 -6.92
CA ASN A 42 -7.36 -3.19 -7.20
C ASN A 42 -8.84 -3.55 -7.07
N ASN A 43 -9.57 -2.96 -6.13
CA ASN A 43 -11.01 -3.19 -5.99
C ASN A 43 -11.78 -2.66 -7.20
N ILE A 44 -11.42 -1.48 -7.71
CA ILE A 44 -12.01 -0.92 -8.93
C ILE A 44 -11.73 -1.83 -10.13
N ILE A 45 -10.47 -2.22 -10.34
CA ILE A 45 -10.09 -3.12 -11.45
C ILE A 45 -10.85 -4.44 -11.38
N ARG A 46 -11.05 -5.00 -10.19
CA ARG A 46 -11.85 -6.21 -10.00
C ARG A 46 -13.31 -6.02 -10.37
N LEU A 47 -13.90 -4.87 -10.02
CA LEU A 47 -15.28 -4.55 -10.39
C LEU A 47 -15.43 -4.40 -11.90
N GLU A 48 -14.47 -3.73 -12.54
CA GLU A 48 -14.42 -3.59 -14.01
C GLU A 48 -14.29 -4.96 -14.67
N ASN A 49 -13.28 -5.74 -14.32
CA ASN A 49 -13.08 -7.08 -14.86
C ASN A 49 -14.31 -7.99 -14.63
N ASN A 50 -14.89 -7.99 -13.43
CA ASN A 50 -16.06 -8.84 -13.15
C ASN A 50 -17.34 -8.40 -13.86
N GLY A 51 -17.42 -7.14 -14.32
CA GLY A 51 -18.57 -6.61 -15.04
C GLY A 51 -18.60 -7.01 -16.53
N GLU A 52 -17.47 -7.45 -17.07
CA GLU A 52 -17.34 -7.85 -18.47
C GLU A 52 -17.93 -9.25 -18.72
N VAL A 53 -18.66 -9.38 -19.82
CA VAL A 53 -19.35 -10.62 -20.22
C VAL A 53 -18.71 -11.25 -21.46
N ASP A 54 -17.95 -10.48 -22.23
CA ASP A 54 -17.21 -10.97 -23.40
C ASP A 54 -15.92 -11.67 -22.96
N GLU A 55 -15.76 -12.93 -23.36
CA GLU A 55 -14.58 -13.75 -23.05
C GLU A 55 -13.27 -13.19 -23.66
N ASN A 56 -13.39 -12.35 -24.69
CA ASN A 56 -12.27 -11.69 -25.35
C ASN A 56 -12.05 -10.26 -24.86
N ALA A 57 -12.85 -9.78 -23.89
CA ALA A 57 -12.64 -8.48 -23.27
C ALA A 57 -11.25 -8.44 -22.61
N ALA A 58 -10.60 -7.27 -22.70
CA ALA A 58 -9.30 -7.06 -22.11
C ALA A 58 -9.42 -7.06 -20.58
N ILE A 59 -8.56 -7.83 -19.92
CA ILE A 59 -8.44 -7.83 -18.45
C ILE A 59 -7.39 -6.80 -18.05
N ALA A 60 -7.78 -5.87 -17.17
CA ALA A 60 -6.82 -4.96 -16.56
C ALA A 60 -6.02 -5.67 -15.45
N PRO A 61 -4.68 -5.52 -15.41
CA PRO A 61 -3.86 -6.13 -14.38
C PRO A 61 -4.03 -5.44 -13.02
N LEU A 62 -4.04 -6.24 -11.96
CA LEU A 62 -3.94 -5.71 -10.59
C LEU A 62 -2.55 -5.14 -10.33
N VAL A 63 -2.43 -4.30 -9.30
CA VAL A 63 -1.17 -3.76 -8.80
C VAL A 63 -0.77 -4.39 -7.46
N ASN A 64 0.53 -4.42 -7.19
CA ASN A 64 1.08 -4.77 -5.89
C ASN A 64 0.68 -3.72 -4.85
N VAL A 65 0.12 -4.16 -3.72
CA VAL A 65 -0.38 -3.23 -2.69
C VAL A 65 0.75 -2.42 -2.03
N THR A 66 1.95 -2.99 -1.93
CA THR A 66 3.12 -2.34 -1.31
C THR A 66 3.84 -1.41 -2.28
N THR A 67 4.08 -1.83 -3.53
CA THR A 67 4.89 -1.05 -4.49
C THR A 67 4.05 -0.20 -5.44
N GLY A 68 2.78 -0.54 -5.66
CA GLY A 68 1.90 0.11 -6.64
C GLY A 68 2.18 -0.31 -8.10
N GLU A 69 3.15 -1.19 -8.32
CA GLU A 69 3.51 -1.69 -9.65
C GLU A 69 2.53 -2.77 -10.12
N GLU A 70 2.30 -2.87 -11.42
CA GLU A 70 1.45 -3.90 -12.00
C GLU A 70 1.99 -5.31 -11.72
N ILE A 71 1.08 -6.24 -11.44
CA ILE A 71 1.40 -7.65 -11.29
C ILE A 71 1.68 -8.22 -12.68
N VAL A 72 2.93 -8.61 -12.89
CA VAL A 72 3.40 -9.17 -14.16
C VAL A 72 2.68 -10.47 -14.51
N ARG A 73 2.56 -10.75 -15.82
CA ARG A 73 1.94 -11.95 -16.38
C ARG A 73 0.44 -12.08 -16.07
N CYS A 74 -0.27 -10.96 -15.98
CA CYS A 74 -1.73 -10.97 -16.02
C CYS A 74 -2.19 -11.49 -17.40
N PRO A 75 -3.20 -12.39 -17.46
CA PRO A 75 -3.83 -12.77 -18.72
C PRO A 75 -4.36 -11.53 -19.45
N ALA A 76 -4.27 -11.49 -20.78
CA ALA A 76 -4.76 -10.34 -21.53
C ALA A 76 -6.29 -10.36 -21.66
N THR A 77 -6.92 -11.53 -21.63
CA THR A 77 -8.38 -11.73 -21.71
C THR A 77 -8.89 -12.81 -20.75
N PHE A 78 -10.23 -12.93 -20.61
CA PHE A 78 -10.84 -14.01 -19.84
C PHE A 78 -10.60 -15.38 -20.47
N SER A 79 -10.59 -15.47 -21.80
CA SER A 79 -10.20 -16.69 -22.51
C SER A 79 -8.77 -17.11 -22.17
N ASP A 80 -7.80 -16.17 -22.15
CA ASP A 80 -6.42 -16.46 -21.72
C ASP A 80 -6.38 -16.97 -20.27
N PHE A 81 -7.20 -16.40 -19.40
CA PHE A 81 -7.31 -16.83 -18.01
C PHE A 81 -7.88 -18.25 -17.88
N ASP A 82 -8.92 -18.59 -18.62
CA ASP A 82 -9.53 -19.93 -18.59
C ASP A 82 -8.57 -21.00 -19.15
N ASN A 83 -7.84 -20.67 -20.22
CA ASN A 83 -6.78 -21.50 -20.78
C ASN A 83 -5.68 -21.81 -19.74
N LEU A 84 -5.31 -20.84 -18.89
CA LEU A 84 -4.34 -21.03 -17.80
C LEU A 84 -4.86 -21.95 -16.69
N ARG A 85 -6.18 -22.00 -16.49
CA ARG A 85 -6.82 -22.88 -15.50
C ARG A 85 -6.99 -24.31 -15.99
N GLY A 86 -6.65 -24.60 -17.26
CA GLY A 86 -6.83 -25.91 -17.88
C GLY A 86 -8.29 -26.30 -18.02
N LYS A 87 -9.18 -25.31 -18.20
CA LYS A 87 -10.59 -25.50 -18.50
C LYS A 87 -10.86 -25.36 -19.98
#